data_AF-A0A5C5FSL1-F1
#
_entry.id   AF-A0A5C5FSL1-F1
#
_cell.length_a   1.000
_cell.length_b   1.000
_cell.length_c   1.000
_cell.angle_alpha   90.00
_cell.angle_beta   90.00
_cell.angle_gamma   90.00
#
_symmetry.space_group_name_H-M   'P 1'
#
loop_
_entity.id
_entity.type
_entity.pdbx_description
1 polymer ?
#
loop_
_entity_poly.entity_id
_entity_poly.type
_entity_poly.pdbx_seq_one_letter_code
_entity_poly.pdbx_strand_id
1 'polypeptide(L)'
;MDPVFVDFLANVCSNLDATDSKGEPIHQTLMAKKMEKLDQSHDFRPFKFRIQAFTNAFAEALARSGTFDSEVPVKKVRQYLWAQPFISRFNDDGKKAKSKGNHIWTVEAKKMPDKKWLFREFTRCIKGSAPSIAFVGLTWQWAPRVWDPQCSSAAIDASFMSPSLPDWLSWDDNVLQG
;
A
#
# COMPACT_ATOMS: atom_id res chain seq x y z
N MET A 1 -10.96 -16.08 5.72
CA MET A 1 -10.30 -15.05 6.57
C MET A 1 -10.72 -13.65 6.16
N ASP A 2 -11.18 -13.44 4.92
CA ASP A 2 -11.50 -12.11 4.37
C ASP A 2 -12.58 -11.32 5.10
N PRO A 3 -13.74 -11.91 5.51
CA PRO A 3 -14.74 -11.15 6.26
C PRO A 3 -14.16 -10.59 7.56
N VAL A 4 -13.44 -11.43 8.32
CA VAL A 4 -12.76 -11.04 9.57
C VAL A 4 -11.69 -9.99 9.30
N PHE A 5 -10.99 -10.05 8.17
CA PHE A 5 -9.96 -9.07 7.80
C PHE A 5 -10.55 -7.68 7.51
N VAL A 6 -11.65 -7.62 6.76
CA VAL A 6 -12.32 -6.34 6.46
C VAL A 6 -12.89 -5.71 7.73
N ASP A 7 -13.52 -6.51 8.59
CA ASP A 7 -14.04 -6.04 9.88
C ASP A 7 -12.89 -5.59 10.80
N PHE A 8 -11.79 -6.35 10.83
CA PHE A 8 -10.58 -5.98 11.56
C PHE A 8 -10.02 -4.63 11.07
N LEU A 9 -9.89 -4.44 9.76
CA LEU A 9 -9.44 -3.17 9.17
C LEU A 9 -10.36 -2.01 9.56
N ALA A 10 -11.67 -2.21 9.49
CA ALA A 10 -12.65 -1.19 9.87
C ALA A 10 -12.50 -0.79 11.36
N ASN A 11 -12.29 -1.77 12.24
CA ASN A 11 -12.10 -1.53 13.66
C ASN A 11 -10.80 -0.76 13.94
N VAL A 12 -9.66 -1.17 13.36
CA VAL A 12 -8.40 -0.45 13.58
C VAL A 12 -8.42 0.94 12.96
N CYS A 13 -8.98 1.13 11.75
CA CYS A 13 -9.09 2.47 11.16
C CYS A 13 -10.03 3.40 11.93
N SER A 14 -10.98 2.85 12.70
CA SER A 14 -11.86 3.61 13.59
C SER A 14 -11.25 3.93 14.95
N ASN A 15 -10.22 3.17 15.38
CA ASN A 15 -9.55 3.34 16.66
C ASN A 15 -8.03 3.51 16.44
N LEU A 16 -7.59 4.76 16.37
CA LEU A 16 -6.18 5.10 16.16
C LEU A 16 -5.27 4.71 17.33
N ASP A 17 -5.85 4.53 18.52
CA ASP A 17 -5.17 4.09 19.73
C ASP A 17 -5.20 2.56 19.91
N ALA A 18 -5.66 1.83 18.88
CA ALA A 18 -5.71 0.37 18.93
C ALA A 18 -4.32 -0.24 19.18
N THR A 19 -4.28 -1.17 20.12
CA THR A 19 -3.10 -1.94 20.53
C THR A 19 -3.33 -3.43 20.29
N ASP A 20 -2.25 -4.21 20.22
CA ASP A 20 -2.34 -5.67 20.36
C ASP A 20 -2.49 -6.06 21.85
N SER A 21 -2.67 -7.36 22.14
CA SER A 21 -2.80 -7.87 23.51
C SER A 21 -1.59 -7.59 24.43
N LYS A 22 -0.45 -7.17 23.88
CA LYS A 22 0.75 -6.80 24.64
C LYS A 22 0.83 -5.30 24.93
N GLY A 23 -0.17 -4.53 24.49
CA GLY A 23 -0.19 -3.07 24.61
C GLY A 23 0.65 -2.36 23.53
N GLU A 24 1.15 -3.07 22.52
CA GLU A 24 1.90 -2.43 21.44
C GLU A 24 0.94 -1.72 20.46
N PRO A 25 1.14 -0.44 20.15
CA PRO A 25 0.24 0.29 19.27
C PRO A 25 0.33 -0.26 17.84
N ILE A 26 -0.83 -0.53 17.24
CA ILE A 26 -0.94 -1.05 15.88
C ILE A 26 -0.56 0.04 14.87
N HIS A 27 -0.96 1.28 15.14
CA HIS A 27 -0.70 2.43 14.29
C HIS A 27 0.74 2.91 14.47
N GLN A 28 1.43 3.17 13.37
CA GLN A 28 2.69 3.90 13.40
C GLN A 28 2.37 5.37 13.62
N THR A 29 2.82 5.92 14.76
CA THR A 29 2.58 7.29 15.27
C THR A 29 2.24 8.30 14.17
N LEU A 30 0.97 8.72 14.16
CA LEU A 30 0.46 9.74 13.25
C LEU A 30 0.86 11.13 13.78
N MET A 31 1.20 12.05 12.87
CA MET A 31 1.35 13.48 13.24
C MET A 31 -0.04 14.04 13.53
N ALA A 32 -0.22 14.70 14.68
CA ALA A 32 -1.50 15.26 15.16
C ALA A 32 -2.25 16.10 14.09
N LYS A 33 -1.52 16.85 13.25
CA LYS A 33 -2.09 17.65 12.14
C LYS A 33 -2.82 16.84 11.04
N LYS A 34 -2.67 15.52 10.99
CA LYS A 34 -3.40 14.65 10.05
C LYS A 34 -4.71 14.10 10.61
N MET A 35 -4.96 14.26 11.92
CA MET A 35 -6.09 13.65 12.65
C MET A 35 -7.41 14.43 12.47
N GLU A 36 -7.37 15.76 12.50
CA GLU A 36 -8.58 16.62 12.36
C GLU A 36 -9.24 16.56 10.97
N LYS A 37 -8.53 16.08 9.95
CA LYS A 37 -9.00 16.05 8.56
C LYS A 37 -9.59 14.70 8.12
N LEU A 38 -9.57 13.68 8.97
CA LEU A 38 -10.01 12.34 8.59
C LEU A 38 -11.54 12.26 8.45
N ASP A 39 -12.28 12.85 9.40
CA ASP A 39 -13.75 12.87 9.38
C ASP A 39 -14.32 13.83 8.31
N GLN A 40 -13.53 14.79 7.84
CA GLN A 40 -13.96 15.78 6.84
C GLN A 40 -13.52 15.42 5.40
N SER A 41 -12.75 14.34 5.22
CA SER A 41 -12.17 14.01 3.92
C SER A 41 -13.00 12.98 3.15
N HIS A 42 -13.37 13.35 1.92
CA HIS A 42 -13.97 12.43 0.94
C HIS A 42 -12.93 11.65 0.12
N ASP A 43 -11.66 11.64 0.51
CA ASP A 43 -10.59 10.96 -0.23
C ASP A 43 -10.08 9.75 0.54
N PHE A 44 -9.39 8.87 -0.17
CA PHE A 44 -8.60 7.83 0.46
C PHE A 44 -7.44 8.45 1.23
N ARG A 45 -7.20 7.92 2.43
CA ARG A 45 -6.14 8.34 3.33
C ARG A 45 -5.28 7.13 3.71
N PRO A 46 -3.95 7.29 3.75
CA PRO A 46 -3.06 6.19 4.11
C PRO A 46 -2.98 6.04 5.64
N PHE A 47 -3.27 4.83 6.11
CA PHE A 47 -2.99 4.36 7.47
C PHE A 47 -1.69 3.58 7.46
N LYS A 48 -0.80 3.87 8.40
CA LYS A 48 0.50 3.22 8.52
C LYS A 48 0.50 2.33 9.74
N PHE A 49 0.84 1.06 9.57
CA PHE A 49 0.78 0.07 10.62
C PHE A 49 2.14 -0.51 10.95
N ARG A 50 2.36 -0.78 12.24
CA ARG A 50 3.47 -1.60 12.73
C ARG A 50 3.16 -3.06 12.40
N ILE A 51 4.02 -3.67 11.57
CA ILE A 51 3.75 -4.99 10.97
C ILE A 51 3.48 -6.06 12.04
N GLN A 52 4.28 -6.07 13.11
CA GLN A 52 4.15 -7.10 14.15
C GLN A 52 2.88 -6.95 14.98
N ALA A 53 2.62 -5.76 15.53
CA ALA A 53 1.40 -5.49 16.30
C ALA A 53 0.13 -5.73 15.46
N PHE A 54 0.13 -5.30 14.19
CA PHE A 54 -0.96 -5.57 13.25
C PHE A 54 -1.19 -7.07 13.04
N THR A 55 -0.11 -7.84 12.86
CA THR A 55 -0.20 -9.30 12.67
C THR A 55 -0.74 -10.01 13.91
N ASN A 56 -0.28 -9.60 15.11
CA ASN A 56 -0.75 -10.16 16.38
C ASN A 56 -2.23 -9.86 16.58
N ALA A 57 -2.62 -8.59 16.46
CA ALA A 57 -4.00 -8.16 16.65
C ALA A 57 -4.97 -8.82 15.65
N PHE A 58 -4.54 -9.08 14.41
CA PHE A 58 -5.35 -9.82 13.45
C PHE A 58 -5.48 -11.31 13.81
N ALA A 59 -4.41 -11.96 14.29
CA ALA A 59 -4.50 -13.34 14.78
C ALA A 59 -5.50 -13.46 15.94
N GLU A 60 -5.50 -12.49 16.86
CA GLU A 60 -6.47 -12.43 17.95
C GLU A 60 -7.90 -12.19 17.44
N ALA A 61 -8.08 -11.35 16.41
CA ALA A 61 -9.38 -11.12 15.78
C ALA A 61 -9.93 -12.42 15.16
N LEU A 62 -9.07 -13.24 14.53
CA LEU A 62 -9.45 -14.56 14.01
C LEU A 62 -9.83 -15.54 15.14
N ALA A 63 -9.13 -15.50 16.27
CA ALA A 63 -9.48 -16.34 17.42
C ALA A 63 -10.84 -15.93 18.02
N ARG A 64 -11.11 -14.62 18.12
CA ARG A 64 -12.39 -14.09 18.64
C ARG A 64 -13.58 -14.28 17.70
N SER A 65 -13.35 -14.38 16.39
CA SER A 65 -14.44 -14.47 15.42
C SER A 65 -15.18 -15.81 15.46
N GLY A 66 -14.62 -16.83 16.12
CA GLY A 66 -15.21 -18.17 16.19
C GLY A 66 -15.39 -18.85 14.84
N THR A 67 -14.77 -18.32 13.78
CA THR A 67 -14.96 -18.80 12.39
C THR A 67 -14.20 -20.10 12.11
N PHE A 68 -13.24 -20.45 12.96
CA PHE A 68 -12.39 -21.62 12.79
C PHE A 68 -12.53 -22.54 14.00
N ASP A 69 -12.64 -23.85 13.75
CA ASP A 69 -12.77 -24.88 14.79
C ASP A 69 -11.52 -24.99 15.70
N SER A 70 -10.39 -24.45 15.26
CA SER A 70 -9.13 -24.44 15.99
C SER A 70 -8.35 -23.15 15.73
N GLU A 71 -7.41 -22.84 16.63
CA GLU A 71 -6.56 -21.66 16.52
C GLU A 71 -5.78 -21.66 15.19
N VAL A 72 -5.88 -20.55 14.45
CA VAL A 72 -5.17 -20.40 13.18
C VAL A 72 -3.67 -20.25 13.44
N PRO A 73 -2.81 -21.13 12.89
CA PRO A 73 -1.37 -21.01 13.09
C PRO A 73 -0.83 -19.67 12.60
N VAL A 74 0.03 -19.01 13.38
CA VAL A 74 0.62 -17.69 13.06
C VAL A 74 1.29 -17.67 11.67
N LYS A 75 1.88 -18.79 11.23
CA LYS A 75 2.44 -18.92 9.89
C LYS A 75 1.38 -18.70 8.79
N LYS A 76 0.18 -19.26 8.94
CA LYS A 76 -0.94 -19.06 8.01
C LYS A 76 -1.44 -17.62 8.05
N VAL A 77 -1.51 -17.01 9.24
CA VAL A 77 -1.88 -15.59 9.39
C VAL A 77 -0.91 -14.70 8.61
N ARG A 78 0.40 -14.91 8.78
CA ARG A 78 1.43 -14.15 8.06
C ARG A 78 1.34 -14.34 6.55
N GLN A 79 1.14 -15.57 6.08
CA GLN A 79 1.00 -15.88 4.65
C GLN A 79 -0.24 -15.19 4.06
N TYR A 80 -1.37 -15.26 4.76
CA TYR A 80 -2.60 -14.60 4.36
C TYR A 80 -2.40 -13.08 4.24
N LEU A 81 -1.87 -12.45 5.30
CA LEU A 81 -1.60 -11.01 5.30
C LEU A 81 -0.62 -10.63 4.19
N TRP A 82 0.41 -11.44 3.94
CA TRP A 82 1.39 -11.23 2.88
C TRP A 82 0.77 -11.13 1.48
N ALA A 83 -0.30 -11.88 1.24
CA ALA A 83 -1.02 -11.90 -0.03
C ALA A 83 -2.14 -10.83 -0.13
N GLN A 84 -2.41 -10.06 0.92
CA GLN A 84 -3.55 -9.12 0.93
C GLN A 84 -3.34 -7.92 -0.01
N PRO A 85 -4.26 -7.67 -0.98
CA PRO A 85 -4.15 -6.58 -1.94
C PRO A 85 -4.37 -5.21 -1.29
N PHE A 86 -5.05 -5.15 -0.15
CA PHE A 86 -5.27 -3.92 0.61
C PHE A 86 -4.03 -3.43 1.36
N ILE A 87 -2.94 -4.20 1.38
CA ILE A 87 -1.71 -3.87 2.11
C ILE A 87 -0.59 -3.54 1.13
N SER A 88 -0.12 -2.30 1.14
CA SER A 88 1.11 -1.88 0.46
C SER A 88 2.33 -2.03 1.37
N ARG A 89 3.39 -2.64 0.84
CA ARG A 89 4.65 -2.96 1.53
C ARG A 89 5.83 -2.14 1.01
N PHE A 90 5.68 -1.57 -0.18
CA PHE A 90 6.72 -0.81 -0.87
C PHE A 90 6.24 0.63 -1.14
N ASN A 91 7.13 1.59 -0.97
CA ASN A 91 6.85 3.00 -1.30
C ASN A 91 6.88 3.21 -2.83
N ASP A 92 6.54 4.40 -3.29
CA ASP A 92 6.53 4.76 -4.72
C ASP A 92 7.89 4.57 -5.43
N ASP A 93 9.00 4.46 -4.70
CA ASP A 93 10.34 4.17 -5.24
C ASP A 93 10.60 2.65 -5.39
N GLY A 94 9.67 1.81 -4.98
CA GLY A 94 9.82 0.35 -4.96
C GLY A 94 10.75 -0.16 -3.85
N LYS A 95 10.98 0.64 -2.79
CA LYS A 95 11.72 0.26 -1.59
C LYS A 95 10.75 -0.12 -0.48
N LYS A 96 11.14 -1.06 0.39
CA LYS A 96 10.31 -1.45 1.55
C LYS A 96 9.90 -0.20 2.32
N ALA A 97 8.60 -0.01 2.52
CA ALA A 97 8.06 1.16 3.16
C ALA A 97 8.57 1.26 4.60
N LYS A 98 9.11 2.43 4.95
CA LYS A 98 9.64 2.71 6.28
C LYS A 98 9.05 3.99 6.87
N SER A 99 8.98 4.04 8.19
CA SER A 99 8.67 5.25 8.96
C SER A 99 9.50 5.26 10.22
N LYS A 100 10.24 6.35 10.46
CA LYS A 100 11.20 6.46 11.57
C LYS A 100 12.13 5.24 11.66
N GLY A 101 12.68 4.80 10.53
CA GLY A 101 13.61 3.66 10.44
C GLY A 101 12.97 2.26 10.39
N ASN A 102 11.71 2.12 10.84
CA ASN A 102 11.03 0.82 10.93
C ASN A 102 10.21 0.50 9.67
N HIS A 103 10.17 -0.78 9.29
CA HIS A 103 9.28 -1.25 8.22
C HIS A 103 7.82 -1.13 8.64
N ILE A 104 6.99 -0.68 7.71
CA ILE A 104 5.56 -0.48 7.93
C ILE A 104 4.75 -1.07 6.78
N TRP A 105 3.48 -1.32 7.07
CA TRP A 105 2.47 -1.56 6.04
C TRP A 105 1.57 -0.35 5.89
N THR A 106 1.11 -0.09 4.68
CA THR A 106 0.17 0.99 4.39
C THR A 106 -1.14 0.43 3.87
N VAL A 107 -2.26 0.91 4.41
CA VAL A 107 -3.61 0.65 3.89
C VAL A 107 -4.23 1.98 3.50
N GLU A 108 -4.86 2.06 2.34
CA GLU A 108 -5.65 3.23 1.96
C GLU A 108 -7.12 2.99 2.26
N ALA A 109 -7.70 3.87 3.07
CA ALA A 109 -9.10 3.78 3.44
C ALA A 109 -9.79 5.14 3.37
N LYS A 110 -11.09 5.11 3.07
CA LYS A 110 -12.00 6.27 3.07
C LYS A 110 -13.20 5.94 3.93
N LYS A 111 -13.59 6.88 4.81
CA LYS A 111 -14.80 6.77 5.61
C LYS A 111 -16.00 7.21 4.76
N MET A 112 -17.02 6.36 4.71
CA MET A 112 -18.26 6.60 3.98
C MET A 112 -19.30 7.29 4.87
N PRO A 113 -20.29 8.02 4.30
CA PRO A 113 -21.31 8.73 5.08
C PRO A 113 -22.12 7.83 6.03
N ASP A 114 -22.27 6.55 5.70
CA ASP A 114 -22.93 5.53 6.54
C ASP A 114 -22.03 4.99 7.67
N LYS A 115 -20.90 5.65 7.92
CA LYS A 115 -19.86 5.26 8.88
C LYS A 115 -19.18 3.93 8.54
N LYS A 116 -19.35 3.39 7.33
CA LYS A 116 -18.56 2.25 6.86
C LYS A 116 -17.21 2.70 6.29
N TRP A 117 -16.28 1.76 6.20
CA TRP A 117 -14.98 1.97 5.58
C TRP A 117 -14.94 1.37 4.19
N LEU A 118 -14.40 2.13 3.24
CA LEU A 118 -14.01 1.64 1.93
C LEU A 118 -12.49 1.53 1.89
N PHE A 119 -11.98 0.35 1.56
CA PHE A 119 -10.55 0.08 1.41
C PHE A 119 -10.17 0.02 -0.06
N ARG A 120 -9.02 0.60 -0.40
CA ARG A 120 -8.49 0.57 -1.77
C ARG A 120 -7.52 -0.59 -1.92
N GLU A 121 -7.73 -1.41 -2.94
CA GLU A 121 -6.74 -2.38 -3.38
C GLU A 121 -5.55 -1.65 -4.00
N PHE A 122 -4.34 -2.06 -3.64
CA PHE A 122 -3.14 -1.62 -4.34
C PHE A 122 -2.90 -2.51 -5.54
N THR A 123 -2.91 -1.91 -6.72
CA THR A 123 -2.61 -2.58 -7.98
C THR A 123 -1.26 -2.13 -8.52
N ARG A 124 -0.59 -3.03 -9.23
CA ARG A 124 0.63 -2.70 -9.96
C ARG A 124 0.31 -1.62 -11.00
N CYS A 125 1.19 -0.63 -11.12
CA CYS A 125 1.02 0.46 -12.08
C CYS A 125 2.37 0.97 -12.59
N ILE A 126 2.33 1.77 -13.66
CA ILE A 126 3.49 2.48 -14.17
C ILE A 126 3.63 3.80 -13.40
N LYS A 127 4.84 4.07 -12.91
CA LYS A 127 5.23 5.30 -12.23
C LYS A 127 6.33 6.00 -13.02
N GLY A 128 6.57 7.27 -12.69
CA GLY A 128 7.46 8.16 -13.42
C GLY A 128 6.67 9.00 -14.39
N SER A 129 6.46 10.27 -14.07
CA SER A 129 5.76 11.20 -14.95
C SER A 129 6.64 11.55 -16.14
N ALA A 130 6.08 11.47 -17.35
CA ALA A 130 6.77 11.95 -18.55
C ALA A 130 6.82 13.49 -18.56
N PRO A 131 7.91 14.12 -19.04
CA PRO A 131 7.91 15.55 -19.29
C PRO A 131 6.83 15.89 -20.33
N SER A 132 5.99 16.88 -20.03
CA SER A 132 4.82 17.19 -20.86
C SER A 132 5.12 17.96 -22.15
N ILE A 133 6.35 18.43 -22.32
CA ILE A 133 6.78 19.29 -23.44
C ILE A 133 8.15 18.82 -23.91
N ALA A 134 8.36 18.83 -25.23
CA ALA A 134 9.65 18.64 -25.89
C ALA A 134 10.01 19.89 -26.71
N PHE A 135 11.30 20.19 -26.86
CA PHE A 135 11.79 21.34 -27.61
C PHE A 135 12.71 20.86 -28.73
N VAL A 136 12.59 21.48 -29.91
CA VAL A 136 13.45 21.17 -31.05
C VAL A 136 14.91 21.46 -30.69
N GLY A 137 15.80 20.48 -30.94
CA GLY A 137 17.24 20.58 -30.66
C GLY A 137 17.64 20.28 -29.22
N LEU A 138 16.70 19.94 -28.33
CA LEU A 138 16.98 19.47 -26.98
C LEU A 138 16.51 18.04 -26.80
N THR A 139 17.30 17.24 -26.10
CA THR A 139 16.94 15.84 -25.81
C THR A 139 15.75 15.80 -24.85
N TRP A 140 14.72 15.05 -25.25
CA TRP A 140 13.60 14.69 -24.41
C TRP A 140 13.77 13.25 -23.95
N GLN A 141 13.51 12.97 -22.66
CA GLN A 141 13.64 11.62 -22.11
C GLN A 141 12.56 11.32 -21.08
N TRP A 142 12.11 10.08 -21.06
CA TRP A 142 11.23 9.55 -20.03
C TRP A 142 11.60 8.11 -19.68
N ALA A 143 11.90 7.89 -18.39
CA ALA A 143 12.18 6.58 -17.82
C ALA A 143 11.02 6.13 -16.92
N PRO A 144 9.98 5.47 -17.45
CA PRO A 144 8.96 4.86 -16.62
C PRO A 144 9.55 3.72 -15.78
N ARG A 145 8.86 3.40 -14.69
CA ARG A 145 9.14 2.22 -13.88
C ARG A 145 7.85 1.51 -13.53
N VAL A 146 7.90 0.19 -13.44
CA VAL A 146 6.81 -0.57 -12.85
C VAL A 146 6.90 -0.44 -11.33
N TRP A 147 5.80 -0.06 -10.70
CA TRP A 147 5.65 -0.06 -9.26
C TRP A 147 4.71 -1.18 -8.83
N ASP A 148 5.13 -1.94 -7.83
CA ASP A 148 4.38 -3.03 -7.25
C ASP A 148 4.26 -2.85 -5.73
N PRO A 149 3.06 -2.86 -5.15
CA PRO A 149 2.87 -2.76 -3.70
C PRO A 149 3.40 -3.97 -2.91
N GLN A 150 3.66 -5.10 -3.58
CA GLN A 150 4.07 -6.39 -3.02
C GLN A 150 5.51 -6.78 -3.32
N CYS A 151 6.19 -6.08 -4.23
CA CYS A 151 7.52 -6.44 -4.70
C CYS A 151 8.46 -5.24 -4.74
N SER A 152 9.77 -5.49 -4.57
CA SER A 152 10.77 -4.44 -4.75
C SER A 152 10.95 -4.14 -6.23
N SER A 153 11.20 -2.87 -6.58
CA SER A 153 11.53 -2.49 -7.95
C SER A 153 12.72 -3.26 -8.53
N ALA A 154 13.71 -3.61 -7.71
CA ALA A 154 14.87 -4.40 -8.13
C ALA A 154 14.55 -5.86 -8.51
N ALA A 155 13.38 -6.37 -8.14
CA ALA A 155 12.94 -7.72 -8.46
C ALA A 155 11.89 -7.75 -9.57
N ILE A 156 11.61 -6.60 -10.21
CA ILE A 156 10.69 -6.50 -11.33
C ILE A 156 11.53 -6.46 -12.60
N ASP A 157 11.40 -7.50 -13.41
CA ASP A 157 11.89 -7.52 -14.78
C ASP A 157 10.76 -7.07 -15.72
N ALA A 158 10.94 -5.91 -16.35
CA ALA A 158 9.93 -5.30 -17.20
C ALA A 158 10.58 -4.65 -18.43
N SER A 159 9.92 -4.81 -19.57
CA SER A 159 10.24 -4.13 -20.83
C SER A 159 9.10 -3.21 -21.22
N PHE A 160 9.41 -1.97 -21.60
CA PHE A 160 8.43 -1.04 -22.15
C PHE A 160 8.47 -1.04 -23.67
N MET A 161 7.29 -0.91 -24.28
CA MET A 161 7.14 -0.79 -25.73
C MET A 161 5.92 0.05 -26.06
N SER A 162 5.94 0.64 -27.24
CA SER A 162 4.83 1.43 -27.79
C SER A 162 4.41 0.81 -29.12
N PRO A 163 3.11 0.58 -29.37
CA PRO A 163 2.63 0.05 -30.65
C PRO A 163 2.94 0.96 -31.84
N SER A 164 3.00 2.27 -31.60
CA SER A 164 3.45 3.28 -32.55
C SER A 164 4.18 4.39 -31.80
N LEU A 165 5.20 4.95 -32.44
CA LEU A 165 5.92 6.14 -31.97
C LEU A 165 6.04 7.14 -33.12
N PRO A 166 6.06 8.44 -32.83
CA PRO A 166 6.61 9.42 -33.76
C PRO A 166 8.06 9.06 -34.12
N ASP A 167 8.48 9.35 -35.35
CA ASP A 167 9.80 8.95 -35.88
C ASP A 167 10.99 9.51 -35.08
N TRP A 168 10.78 10.58 -34.30
CA TRP A 168 11.81 11.19 -33.46
C TRP A 168 11.95 10.53 -32.08
N LEU A 169 11.06 9.62 -31.69
CA LEU A 169 11.12 8.91 -30.41
C LEU A 169 11.50 7.45 -30.59
N SER A 170 12.34 6.93 -29.71
CA SER A 170 12.72 5.52 -29.65
C SER A 170 12.93 5.05 -28.22
N TRP A 171 12.71 3.75 -27.99
CA TRP A 171 13.03 3.10 -26.72
C TRP A 171 14.48 2.62 -26.75
N ASP A 172 15.23 2.93 -25.70
CA ASP A 172 16.57 2.42 -25.43
C ASP A 172 16.71 2.14 -23.93
N ASP A 173 17.06 0.92 -23.56
CA ASP A 173 17.16 0.45 -22.17
C ASP A 173 16.03 0.95 -21.24
N ASN A 174 14.77 0.77 -21.67
CA ASN A 174 13.56 1.22 -20.96
C ASN A 174 13.43 2.75 -20.76
N VAL A 175 14.21 3.54 -21.49
CA VAL A 175 14.09 4.99 -21.61
C VAL A 175 13.51 5.34 -22.98
N LEU A 176 12.39 6.05 -22.99
CA LEU A 176 11.85 6.64 -24.22
C LEU A 176 12.55 7.98 -24.45
N GLN A 177 13.21 8.16 -25.59
CA GLN A 177 14.01 9.35 -25.87
C GLN A 177 13.97 9.80 -27.33
N GLY A 178 14.29 11.08 -27.55
CA GLY A 178 14.32 11.73 -28.86
C GLY A 178 14.85 13.16 -28.84
#